data_AF-A0A2G1ZUV4-F1
#
_entry.id   AF-A0A2G1ZUV4-F1
#
_cell.length_a   1.000
_cell.length_b   1.000
_cell.length_c   1.000
_cell.angle_alpha   90.00
_cell.angle_beta   90.00
_cell.angle_gamma   90.00
#
_symmetry.space_group_name_H-M   'P 1'
#
loop_
_entity.id
_entity.type
_entity.pdbx_description
1 polymer ?
#
loop_
_entity_poly.entity_id
_entity_poly.type
_entity_poly.pdbx_seq_one_letter_code
_entity_poly.pdbx_strand_id
1 'polypeptide(L)'
;MGNPPFLSQLNLATATQRGLAALIKARTDGATSAYTDTAAVFWIDALTKVTVGGRVAFLLPQSVLASRDASAIRHRISQAASLEHLWVSTDHAFADALVATCAVVVRNTTQSAGPVERSHSLEFCELPPAALPGHDNTDEDTWSSLAADAFGIPTITFASTESVGALAEATADFRDEYYGLSGFIVEHADNMSDK
;
A
#
# COMPACT_ATOMS: atom_id res chain seq x y z
N MET A 1 5.65 15.04 -11.33
CA MET A 1 4.59 14.06 -11.60
C MET A 1 5.22 12.81 -12.19
N GLY A 2 4.62 11.63 -12.04
CA GLY A 2 5.21 10.38 -12.54
C GLY A 2 4.35 9.14 -12.35
N ASN A 3 4.70 8.07 -13.06
CA ASN A 3 4.14 6.73 -12.94
C ASN A 3 5.31 5.77 -12.68
N PRO A 4 5.78 5.65 -11.42
CA PRO A 4 6.89 4.77 -11.09
C PRO A 4 6.53 3.29 -11.34
N PRO A 5 7.52 2.42 -11.58
CA PRO A 5 7.27 1.01 -11.91
C PRO A 5 6.63 0.25 -10.74
N PHE A 6 5.58 -0.54 -11.04
CA PHE A 6 4.89 -1.40 -10.07
C PHE A 6 5.54 -2.77 -10.08
N LEU A 7 6.50 -2.97 -9.18
CA LEU A 7 7.22 -4.22 -9.07
C LEU A 7 7.02 -4.75 -7.66
N SER A 8 6.12 -5.73 -7.51
CA SER A 8 6.17 -6.61 -6.35
C SER A 8 7.49 -7.38 -6.44
N GLN A 9 8.33 -7.31 -5.41
CA GLN A 9 9.67 -7.92 -5.38
C GLN A 9 9.65 -9.48 -5.46
N LEU A 10 8.47 -10.08 -5.72
CA LEU A 10 8.25 -11.51 -5.84
C LEU A 10 8.75 -12.12 -7.17
N ASN A 11 9.15 -11.32 -8.16
CA ASN A 11 9.68 -11.83 -9.44
C ASN A 11 11.21 -11.68 -9.59
N LEU A 12 11.92 -12.74 -9.15
CA LEU A 12 13.22 -13.30 -9.60
C LEU A 12 14.58 -12.53 -9.50
N ALA A 13 15.60 -13.36 -9.16
CA ALA A 13 17.05 -13.27 -9.36
C ALA A 13 17.96 -12.54 -8.33
N THR A 14 18.66 -13.35 -7.54
CA THR A 14 19.45 -13.03 -6.34
C THR A 14 20.96 -12.93 -6.60
N ALA A 15 21.49 -11.72 -6.86
CA ALA A 15 22.88 -11.35 -6.54
C ALA A 15 23.11 -9.83 -6.64
N THR A 16 22.50 -9.18 -7.64
CA THR A 16 22.46 -7.72 -7.86
C THR A 16 21.58 -6.98 -6.83
N GLN A 17 20.68 -7.69 -6.15
CA GLN A 17 19.69 -7.14 -5.22
C GLN A 17 20.24 -6.63 -3.89
N ARG A 18 21.34 -7.18 -3.34
CA ARG A 18 21.81 -6.77 -1.99
C ARG A 18 22.35 -5.34 -1.94
N GLY A 19 23.10 -4.91 -2.96
CA GLY A 19 23.59 -3.54 -3.07
C GLY A 19 22.46 -2.54 -3.30
N LEU A 20 21.50 -2.89 -4.17
CA LEU A 20 20.32 -2.07 -4.43
C LEU A 20 19.42 -1.96 -3.20
N ALA A 21 19.17 -3.06 -2.49
CA ALA A 21 18.38 -3.07 -1.26
C ALA A 21 19.04 -2.22 -0.16
N ALA A 22 20.37 -2.27 -0.01
CA ALA A 22 21.08 -1.42 0.93
C ALA A 22 20.98 0.07 0.57
N LEU A 23 21.08 0.41 -0.72
CA LEU A 23 20.89 1.79 -1.21
C LEU A 23 19.45 2.29 -1.00
N ILE A 24 18.45 1.45 -1.27
CA ILE A 24 17.04 1.76 -1.03
C ILE A 24 16.79 1.98 0.46
N LYS A 25 17.31 1.08 1.30
CA LYS A 25 17.22 1.21 2.76
C LYS A 25 17.85 2.51 3.25
N ALA A 26 19.04 2.85 2.76
CA ALA A 26 19.72 4.10 3.11
C ALA A 26 18.93 5.34 2.64
N ARG A 27 18.38 5.33 1.41
CA ARG A 27 17.60 6.46 0.87
C ARG A 27 16.24 6.64 1.53
N THR A 28 15.70 5.59 2.13
CA THR A 28 14.40 5.60 2.80
C THR A 28 14.53 5.65 4.32
N ASP A 29 15.74 5.84 4.86
CA ASP A 29 16.09 5.69 6.29
C ASP A 29 15.47 4.45 6.95
N GLY A 30 15.43 3.35 6.22
CA GLY A 30 14.88 2.09 6.71
C GLY A 30 13.36 1.96 6.62
N ALA A 31 12.64 2.88 5.99
CA ALA A 31 11.19 2.82 5.81
C ALA A 31 10.70 1.76 4.80
N THR A 32 11.55 0.79 4.44
CA THR A 32 11.28 -0.26 3.45
C THR A 32 11.48 -1.64 4.07
N SER A 33 10.55 -2.55 3.80
CA SER A 33 10.64 -3.98 4.10
C SER A 33 11.04 -4.77 2.84
N ALA A 34 11.21 -6.09 2.98
CA ALA A 34 11.54 -6.97 1.86
C ALA A 34 10.50 -6.95 0.72
N TYR A 35 9.24 -6.61 1.04
CA TYR A 35 8.12 -6.65 0.10
C TYR A 35 7.53 -5.28 -0.22
N THR A 36 8.18 -4.19 0.21
CA THR A 36 7.74 -2.84 -0.15
C THR A 36 7.80 -2.65 -1.67
N ASP A 37 6.69 -2.19 -2.25
CA ASP A 37 6.62 -1.89 -3.67
C ASP A 37 7.61 -0.77 -4.04
N THR A 38 8.33 -0.97 -5.15
CA THR A 38 9.32 -0.02 -5.65
C THR A 38 8.70 1.37 -5.92
N ALA A 39 7.43 1.43 -6.34
CA ALA A 39 6.70 2.67 -6.55
C ALA A 39 6.62 3.55 -5.29
N ALA A 40 6.47 2.92 -4.13
CA ALA A 40 6.43 3.61 -2.85
C ALA A 40 7.81 4.19 -2.44
N VAL A 41 8.91 3.56 -2.86
CA VAL A 41 10.27 4.08 -2.68
C VAL A 41 10.48 5.37 -3.47
N PHE A 42 10.06 5.40 -4.74
CA PHE A 42 10.11 6.60 -5.56
C PHE A 42 9.33 7.75 -4.95
N TRP A 43 8.20 7.45 -4.29
CA TRP A 43 7.34 8.46 -3.67
C TRP A 43 8.06 9.24 -2.57
N ILE A 44 8.75 8.57 -1.64
CA ILE A 44 9.57 9.23 -0.62
C ILE A 44 10.79 9.91 -1.25
N ASP A 45 11.47 9.25 -2.18
CA ASP A 45 12.66 9.79 -2.84
C ASP A 45 12.36 11.06 -3.67
N ALA A 46 11.13 11.23 -4.16
CA ALA A 46 10.68 12.45 -4.81
C ALA A 46 10.45 13.60 -3.81
N LEU A 47 9.92 13.30 -2.61
CA LEU A 47 9.74 14.30 -1.54
C LEU A 47 11.06 14.90 -1.07
N THR A 48 12.16 14.14 -1.08
CA THR A 48 13.49 14.66 -0.72
C THR A 48 14.10 15.59 -1.77
N LYS A 49 13.54 15.61 -3.00
CA LYS A 49 14.03 16.41 -4.13
C LYS A 49 13.19 17.64 -4.43
N VAL A 50 11.93 17.65 -3.98
CA VAL A 50 11.04 18.78 -4.19
C VAL A 50 11.30 19.86 -3.12
N THR A 51 11.25 21.13 -3.51
CA THR A 51 11.37 22.24 -2.56
C THR A 51 10.24 22.22 -1.54
N VAL A 52 10.44 22.86 -0.38
CA VAL A 52 9.36 23.11 0.58
C VAL A 52 8.20 23.82 -0.10
N GLY A 53 6.97 23.37 0.16
CA GLY A 53 5.74 23.82 -0.49
C GLY A 53 5.50 23.23 -1.88
N GLY A 54 6.49 22.55 -2.47
CA GLY A 54 6.35 21.90 -3.77
C GLY A 54 5.51 20.62 -3.69
N ARG A 55 4.99 20.18 -4.84
CA ARG A 55 4.06 19.04 -4.94
C ARG A 55 4.66 17.87 -5.69
N VAL A 56 4.38 16.67 -5.19
CA VAL A 56 4.64 15.39 -5.86
C VAL A 56 3.30 14.74 -6.14
N ALA A 57 3.06 14.39 -7.41
CA ALA A 57 1.86 13.67 -7.82
C ALA A 57 2.26 12.38 -8.54
N PHE A 58 1.83 11.22 -8.03
CA PHE A 58 2.17 9.91 -8.59
C PHE A 58 0.94 9.02 -8.75
N LEU A 59 0.96 8.23 -9.82
CA LEU A 59 0.13 7.02 -9.95
C LEU A 59 0.86 5.87 -9.23
N LEU A 60 0.17 5.21 -8.30
CA LEU A 60 0.70 4.17 -7.43
C LEU A 60 -0.24 2.95 -7.42
N PRO A 61 0.23 1.76 -7.01
CA PRO A 61 -0.65 0.65 -6.69
C PRO A 61 -1.54 1.03 -5.50
N GLN A 62 -2.83 0.68 -5.53
CA GLN A 62 -3.76 0.97 -4.43
C GLN A 62 -3.34 0.31 -3.11
N SER A 63 -2.55 -0.76 -3.16
CA SER A 63 -2.01 -1.44 -1.99
C SER A 63 -1.19 -0.53 -1.07
N VAL A 64 -0.62 0.57 -1.58
CA VAL A 64 0.12 1.55 -0.75
C VAL A 64 -0.75 2.18 0.33
N LEU A 65 -2.08 2.18 0.16
CA LEU A 65 -3.02 2.73 1.14
C LEU A 65 -3.17 1.83 2.38
N ALA A 66 -3.01 0.52 2.24
CA ALA A 66 -3.40 -0.42 3.29
C ALA A 66 -2.32 -1.43 3.69
N SER A 67 -1.42 -1.79 2.77
CA SER A 67 -0.47 -2.88 3.02
C SER A 67 0.44 -2.57 4.19
N ARG A 68 0.80 -3.62 4.94
CA ARG A 68 1.77 -3.54 6.04
C ARG A 68 3.13 -3.04 5.54
N ASP A 69 3.55 -3.51 4.37
CA ASP A 69 4.85 -3.15 3.77
C ASP A 69 4.94 -1.70 3.29
N ALA A 70 3.80 -0.98 3.22
CA ALA A 70 3.75 0.46 2.96
C ALA A 70 3.49 1.29 4.24
N SER A 71 3.34 0.68 5.42
CA SER A 71 3.06 1.39 6.69
C SER A 71 4.14 2.43 7.02
N ALA A 72 5.41 2.03 7.03
CA ALA A 72 6.51 2.95 7.32
C ALA A 72 6.61 4.10 6.30
N ILE A 73 6.19 3.85 5.07
CA ILE A 73 6.14 4.87 4.01
C ILE A 73 5.02 5.87 4.27
N ARG A 74 3.79 5.38 4.52
CA ARG A 74 2.65 6.23 4.89
C ARG A 74 2.97 7.07 6.12
N HIS A 75 3.56 6.46 7.14
CA HIS A 75 3.98 7.16 8.36
C HIS A 75 4.98 8.26 8.05
N ARG A 76 6.02 7.98 7.25
CA ARG A 76 7.00 9.01 6.89
C ARG A 76 6.37 10.16 6.09
N ILE A 77 5.45 9.86 5.19
CA ILE A 77 4.75 10.87 4.39
C ILE A 77 3.87 11.74 5.30
N SER A 78 3.12 11.16 6.24
CA SER A 78 2.26 11.95 7.15
C SER A 78 3.06 12.89 8.05
N GLN A 79 4.33 12.59 8.35
CA GLN A 79 5.23 13.45 9.12
C GLN A 79 5.89 14.57 8.28
N ALA A 80 6.11 14.34 6.99
CA ALA A 80 6.92 15.22 6.14
C ALA A 80 6.10 15.99 5.09
N ALA A 81 4.87 15.57 4.81
CA ALA A 81 4.05 16.09 3.73
C ALA A 81 2.56 16.13 4.09
N SER A 82 1.82 17.02 3.45
CA SER A 82 0.36 17.01 3.46
C SER A 82 -0.15 16.24 2.25
N LEU A 83 -0.95 15.20 2.44
CA LEU A 83 -1.75 14.60 1.37
C LEU A 83 -2.90 15.56 1.04
N GLU A 84 -2.97 16.02 -0.21
CA GLU A 84 -3.96 17.00 -0.66
C GLU A 84 -5.06 16.35 -1.51
N HIS A 85 -4.68 15.41 -2.39
CA HIS A 85 -5.63 14.74 -3.28
C HIS A 85 -5.37 13.23 -3.32
N LEU A 86 -6.46 12.46 -3.40
CA LEU A 86 -6.47 11.03 -3.67
C LEU A 86 -7.52 10.72 -4.74
N TRP A 87 -7.08 10.14 -5.85
CA TRP A 87 -7.96 9.47 -6.80
C TRP A 87 -7.81 7.95 -6.65
N VAL A 88 -8.92 7.21 -6.64
CA VAL A 88 -8.92 5.74 -6.53
C VAL A 88 -9.59 5.11 -7.74
N SER A 89 -8.93 4.14 -8.33
CA SER A 89 -9.49 3.38 -9.45
C SER A 89 -10.50 2.36 -8.92
N THR A 90 -11.78 2.54 -9.23
CA THR A 90 -12.84 1.54 -9.00
C THR A 90 -13.05 0.63 -10.21
N ASP A 91 -12.48 1.01 -11.34
CA ASP A 91 -12.55 0.32 -12.62
C ASP A 91 -11.19 -0.27 -13.00
N HIS A 92 -11.16 -1.13 -14.02
CA HIS A 92 -9.88 -1.56 -14.61
C HIS A 92 -9.30 -0.44 -15.49
N ALA A 93 -8.59 0.51 -14.87
CA ALA A 93 -8.01 1.66 -15.58
C ALA A 93 -6.94 1.28 -16.62
N PHE A 94 -6.35 0.09 -16.50
CA PHE A 94 -5.32 -0.42 -17.40
C PHE A 94 -5.71 -1.82 -17.88
N ALA A 95 -6.09 -1.94 -19.16
CA ALA A 95 -6.61 -3.19 -19.72
C ALA A 95 -5.63 -4.38 -19.60
N ASP A 96 -4.33 -4.10 -19.71
CA ASP A 96 -3.26 -5.12 -19.70
C ASP A 96 -2.63 -5.30 -18.31
N ALA A 97 -3.10 -4.59 -17.28
CA ALA A 97 -2.57 -4.68 -15.92
C ALA A 97 -3.68 -4.98 -14.91
N LEU A 98 -3.59 -6.13 -14.25
CA LEU A 98 -4.53 -6.56 -13.20
C LEU A 98 -4.34 -5.82 -11.85
N VAL A 99 -3.67 -4.66 -11.85
CA VAL A 99 -3.32 -3.94 -10.62
C VAL A 99 -4.30 -2.79 -10.40
N ALA A 100 -5.00 -2.82 -9.26
CA ALA A 100 -5.77 -1.66 -8.79
C ALA A 100 -4.84 -0.49 -8.50
N THR A 101 -5.19 0.70 -8.97
CA THR A 101 -4.32 1.89 -8.89
C THR A 101 -4.99 3.04 -8.14
N CYS A 102 -4.16 3.92 -7.61
CA CYS A 102 -4.59 5.21 -7.09
C CYS A 102 -3.61 6.30 -7.56
N ALA A 103 -4.07 7.54 -7.65
CA ALA A 103 -3.20 8.69 -7.84
C ALA A 103 -3.24 9.55 -6.60
N VAL A 104 -2.07 9.98 -6.14
CA VAL A 104 -1.91 10.80 -4.93
C VAL A 104 -1.24 12.11 -5.28
N VAL A 105 -1.62 13.18 -4.60
CA VAL A 105 -0.91 14.46 -4.61
C VAL A 105 -0.52 14.82 -3.19
N VAL A 106 0.79 14.93 -2.95
CA VAL A 106 1.33 15.36 -1.66
C VAL A 106 2.11 16.67 -1.81
N ARG A 107 1.98 17.56 -0.84
CA ARG A 107 2.75 18.81 -0.74
C ARG A 107 3.83 18.64 0.31
N ASN A 108 5.08 18.96 -0.01
CA ASN A 108 6.21 18.93 0.91
C ASN A 108 6.08 20.05 1.96
N THR A 109 5.40 19.74 3.05
CA THR A 109 5.13 20.64 4.17
C THR A 109 4.71 19.82 5.38
N THR A 110 5.07 20.28 6.57
CA THR A 110 4.57 19.71 7.82
C THR A 110 3.21 20.28 8.22
N GLN A 111 2.72 21.30 7.51
CA GLN A 111 1.41 21.89 7.76
C GLN A 111 0.33 21.17 6.94
N SER A 112 -0.60 20.52 7.64
CA SER A 112 -1.76 19.90 7.00
C SER A 112 -2.56 20.93 6.19
N ALA A 113 -2.95 20.55 4.98
CA ALA A 113 -3.84 21.32 4.10
C ALA A 113 -5.31 21.22 4.50
N GLY A 114 -5.65 20.37 5.48
CA GLY A 114 -7.03 20.04 5.84
C GLY A 114 -7.42 18.64 5.35
N PRO A 115 -8.72 18.36 5.17
CA PRO A 115 -9.20 17.11 4.59
C PRO A 115 -8.61 16.84 3.21
N VAL A 116 -8.40 15.56 2.90
CA VAL A 116 -7.94 15.09 1.59
C VAL A 116 -9.10 15.16 0.62
N GLU A 117 -8.92 15.85 -0.50
CA GLU A 117 -9.86 15.86 -1.62
C GLU A 117 -9.83 14.51 -2.33
N ARG A 118 -11.01 13.97 -2.65
CA ARG A 118 -11.15 12.59 -3.11
C ARG A 118 -11.97 12.47 -4.37
N SER A 119 -11.56 11.59 -5.27
CA SER A 119 -12.34 11.17 -6.42
C SER A 119 -12.11 9.70 -6.74
N HIS A 120 -12.97 9.13 -7.57
CA HIS A 120 -12.84 7.74 -8.00
C HIS A 120 -13.30 7.56 -9.44
N SER A 121 -13.20 6.33 -9.96
CA SER A 121 -13.60 5.91 -11.31
C SER A 121 -12.85 6.60 -12.45
N LEU A 122 -13.02 6.10 -13.68
CA LEU A 122 -12.47 6.74 -14.88
C LEU A 122 -13.15 8.06 -15.22
N GLU A 123 -14.36 8.28 -14.73
CA GLU A 123 -15.14 9.52 -14.87
C GLU A 123 -14.75 10.58 -13.83
N PHE A 124 -13.84 10.27 -12.90
CA PHE A 124 -13.42 11.16 -11.82
C PHE A 124 -14.57 11.65 -10.94
N CYS A 125 -15.56 10.81 -10.66
CA CYS A 125 -16.63 11.11 -9.71
C CYS A 125 -16.08 11.58 -8.35
N GLU A 126 -16.55 12.73 -7.88
CA GLU A 126 -16.11 13.32 -6.61
C GLU A 126 -16.66 12.53 -5.41
N LEU A 127 -15.81 12.41 -4.38
CA LEU A 127 -16.19 11.89 -3.08
C LEU A 127 -16.07 13.01 -2.04
N PRO A 128 -16.86 12.96 -0.95
CA PRO A 128 -16.67 13.88 0.16
C PRO A 128 -15.22 13.87 0.67
N PRO A 129 -14.61 15.05 0.91
CA PRO A 129 -13.28 15.13 1.49
C PRO A 129 -13.22 14.41 2.84
N ALA A 130 -12.11 13.74 3.13
CA ALA A 130 -11.94 12.98 4.36
C ALA A 130 -10.63 13.31 5.06
N ALA A 131 -10.64 13.32 6.39
CA ALA A 131 -9.42 13.49 7.16
C ALA A 131 -8.50 12.28 6.95
N LEU A 132 -7.18 12.55 6.92
CA LEU A 132 -6.20 11.47 6.99
C LEU A 132 -6.40 10.71 8.31
N PRO A 133 -6.44 9.37 8.31
CA PRO A 133 -6.54 8.60 9.55
C PRO A 133 -5.42 8.96 10.52
N GLY A 134 -5.78 9.10 11.80
CA GLY A 134 -4.82 9.32 12.87
C GLY A 134 -3.95 8.08 13.10
N HIS A 135 -2.78 8.31 13.69
CA HIS A 135 -1.87 7.29 14.16
C HIS A 135 -2.25 6.92 15.60
N ASP A 136 -3.50 6.50 15.84
CA ASP A 136 -3.80 5.90 17.13
C ASP A 136 -2.97 4.62 17.23
N ASN A 137 -2.29 4.38 18.36
CA ASN A 137 -1.32 3.29 18.59
C ASN A 137 -1.91 1.85 18.44
N THR A 138 -3.04 1.69 17.78
CA THR A 138 -3.58 0.43 17.27
C THR A 138 -2.86 0.08 15.96
N ASP A 139 -2.72 -1.21 15.65
CA ASP A 139 -2.02 -1.76 14.47
C ASP A 139 -2.58 -1.33 13.09
N GLU A 140 -3.42 -0.29 13.02
CA GLU A 140 -4.19 0.14 11.86
C GLU A 140 -3.69 1.49 11.28
N ASP A 141 -2.38 1.62 11.11
CA ASP A 141 -1.75 2.77 10.43
C ASP A 141 -2.00 2.70 8.90
N THR A 142 -3.28 2.62 8.50
CA THR A 142 -3.75 2.47 7.13
C THR A 142 -4.51 3.71 6.67
N TRP A 143 -4.43 4.00 5.38
CA TRP A 143 -5.23 5.00 4.68
C TRP A 143 -6.38 4.37 3.89
N SER A 144 -6.73 3.12 4.22
CA SER A 144 -7.77 2.34 3.53
C SER A 144 -9.15 3.00 3.58
N SER A 145 -9.47 3.68 4.69
CA SER A 145 -10.73 4.43 4.85
C SER A 145 -10.88 5.58 3.85
N LEU A 146 -9.79 6.14 3.32
CA LEU A 146 -9.86 7.14 2.24
C LEU A 146 -10.36 6.55 0.92
N ALA A 147 -10.32 5.22 0.75
CA ALA A 147 -10.81 4.53 -0.44
C ALA A 147 -12.14 3.80 -0.21
N ALA A 148 -12.50 3.49 1.05
CA ALA A 148 -13.63 2.62 1.40
C ALA A 148 -14.96 3.03 0.74
N ASP A 149 -15.34 4.30 0.83
CA ASP A 149 -16.61 4.80 0.27
C ASP A 149 -16.68 4.61 -1.26
N ALA A 150 -15.55 4.69 -1.97
CA ALA A 150 -15.48 4.52 -3.41
C ALA A 150 -15.94 3.10 -3.84
N PHE A 151 -15.76 2.12 -2.96
CA PHE A 151 -16.17 0.73 -3.17
C PHE A 151 -17.51 0.40 -2.48
N GLY A 152 -18.24 1.41 -2.00
CA GLY A 152 -19.51 1.22 -1.29
C GLY A 152 -19.36 0.54 0.07
N ILE A 153 -18.17 0.57 0.67
CA ILE A 153 -17.91 -0.03 1.98
C ILE A 153 -18.40 0.93 3.07
N PRO A 154 -19.35 0.52 3.94
CA PRO A 154 -19.87 1.39 4.97
C PRO A 154 -18.88 1.55 6.14
N THR A 155 -18.88 2.73 6.75
CA THR A 155 -18.22 2.95 8.05
C THR A 155 -19.01 2.26 9.15
N ILE A 156 -18.36 1.36 9.88
CA ILE A 156 -18.96 0.62 11.00
C ILE A 156 -18.28 1.07 12.30
N THR A 157 -19.08 1.58 13.25
CA THR A 157 -18.62 1.80 14.62
C THR A 157 -18.96 0.58 15.45
N PHE A 158 -17.94 -0.10 15.96
CA PHE A 158 -18.15 -1.21 16.90
C PHE A 158 -18.56 -0.66 18.27
N ALA A 159 -19.68 -1.15 18.79
CA ALA A 159 -20.19 -0.78 20.11
C ALA A 159 -19.85 -1.82 21.21
N SER A 160 -19.16 -2.92 20.84
CA SER A 160 -18.84 -4.00 21.76
C SER A 160 -17.35 -3.99 22.12
N THR A 161 -17.06 -4.25 23.40
CA THR A 161 -15.72 -4.51 23.91
C THR A 161 -15.43 -6.01 24.03
N GLU A 162 -16.41 -6.87 23.74
CA GLU A 162 -16.21 -8.32 23.73
C GLU A 162 -15.45 -8.74 22.48
N SER A 163 -14.42 -9.57 22.66
CA SER A 163 -13.70 -10.16 21.54
C SER A 163 -14.51 -11.30 20.93
N VAL A 164 -14.29 -11.61 19.65
CA VAL A 164 -14.88 -12.80 19.00
C VAL A 164 -14.59 -14.07 19.81
N GLY A 165 -13.43 -14.15 20.49
CA GLY A 165 -13.06 -15.25 21.36
C GLY A 165 -13.96 -15.45 22.59
N ALA A 166 -14.73 -14.44 23.00
CA ALA A 166 -15.75 -14.57 24.04
C ALA A 166 -17.05 -15.22 23.52
N LEU A 167 -17.27 -15.20 22.20
CA LEU A 167 -18.47 -15.70 21.53
C LEU A 167 -18.27 -17.07 20.86
N ALA A 168 -17.04 -17.37 20.43
CA ALA A 168 -16.70 -18.62 19.78
C ALA A 168 -15.22 -18.98 20.00
N GLU A 169 -14.93 -20.26 20.14
CA GLU A 169 -13.57 -20.79 20.06
C GLU A 169 -13.22 -21.02 18.59
N ALA A 170 -12.19 -20.32 18.09
CA ALA A 170 -11.72 -20.51 16.72
C ALA A 170 -10.93 -21.83 16.64
N THR A 171 -11.56 -22.89 16.14
CA THR A 171 -10.86 -24.12 15.78
C THR A 171 -10.19 -23.94 14.42
N ALA A 172 -8.88 -23.70 14.39
CA ALA A 172 -8.10 -23.69 13.16
C ALA A 172 -7.86 -25.13 12.70
N ASP A 173 -8.86 -25.75 12.08
CA ASP A 173 -8.69 -27.06 11.44
C ASP A 173 -8.19 -26.90 10.00
N PHE A 174 -6.93 -26.43 9.86
CA PHE A 174 -6.23 -26.41 8.57
C PHE A 174 -5.09 -27.44 8.52
N ARG A 175 -4.84 -28.16 9.63
CA ARG A 175 -3.79 -29.16 9.68
C ARG A 175 -4.21 -30.45 9.01
N ASP A 176 -5.47 -30.85 9.12
CA ASP A 176 -5.92 -32.13 8.62
C ASP A 176 -5.93 -32.15 7.08
N GLU A 177 -6.30 -31.06 6.41
CA GLU A 177 -6.20 -30.92 4.95
C GLU A 177 -4.75 -30.74 4.48
N TYR A 178 -3.92 -30.02 5.22
CA TYR A 178 -2.50 -29.86 4.91
C TYR A 178 -1.75 -31.20 4.98
N TYR A 179 -1.99 -32.01 6.02
CA TYR A 179 -1.41 -33.35 6.13
C TYR A 179 -2.02 -34.35 5.15
N GLY A 180 -3.30 -34.18 4.77
CA GLY A 180 -3.92 -34.97 3.70
C GLY A 180 -3.23 -34.80 2.34
N LEU A 181 -2.59 -33.65 2.11
CA LEU A 181 -1.90 -33.31 0.87
C LEU A 181 -0.37 -33.41 0.97
N SER A 182 0.20 -33.58 2.17
CA SER A 182 1.66 -33.62 2.40
C SER A 182 2.41 -34.69 1.60
N GLY A 183 1.73 -35.73 1.10
CA GLY A 183 2.30 -36.75 0.20
C GLY A 183 2.03 -36.54 -1.29
N PHE A 184 1.18 -35.57 -1.65
CA PHE A 184 0.79 -35.24 -3.02
C PHE A 184 1.34 -33.89 -3.50
N ILE A 185 1.93 -33.10 -2.59
CA ILE A 185 2.62 -31.86 -2.91
C ILE A 185 4.03 -32.19 -3.39
N VAL A 186 4.31 -31.89 -4.65
CA VAL A 186 5.64 -31.88 -5.24
C VAL A 186 5.99 -30.46 -5.64
N GLU A 187 7.13 -29.94 -5.19
CA GLU A 187 7.67 -28.70 -5.74
C GLU A 187 7.97 -28.92 -7.22
N HIS A 188 7.42 -28.06 -8.07
CA HIS A 188 7.77 -28.08 -9.48
C HIS A 188 9.22 -27.62 -9.61
N ALA A 189 10.13 -28.55 -9.93
CA ALA A 189 11.49 -28.17 -10.30
C ALA A 189 11.41 -27.35 -11.59
N ASP A 190 11.88 -26.11 -11.53
CA ASP A 190 12.13 -25.30 -12.73
C ASP A 190 13.20 -26.03 -13.56
N ASN A 191 12.79 -26.59 -14.69
CA ASN A 191 13.73 -27.13 -15.67
C ASN A 191 14.48 -25.97 -16.32
N MET A 192 15.62 -25.59 -15.74
CA MET A 192 16.67 -24.92 -16.50
C MET A 192 17.29 -25.92 -17.48
N SER A 193 16.74 -25.98 -18.68
CA SER A 193 17.42 -26.58 -19.83
C SER A 193 18.37 -25.57 -20.44
N ASP A 194 19.65 -25.74 -20.12
CA ASP A 194 20.80 -25.21 -20.84
C ASP A 194 20.87 -25.89 -22.23
N LYS A 195 20.73 -25.09 -23.29
CA LYS A 195 21.52 -25.16 -24.55
C LYS A 195 21.15 -24.03 -25.51
#